data_AF-A0A392NH56-F1
#
_entry.id   AF-A0A392NH56-F1
#
_cell.length_a   1.000
_cell.length_b   1.000
_cell.length_c   1.000
_cell.angle_alpha   90.00
_cell.angle_beta   90.00
_cell.angle_gamma   90.00
#
_symmetry.space_group_name_H-M   'P 1'
#
loop_
_entity.id
_entity.type
_entity.pdbx_description
1 polymer ?
#
loop_
_entity_poly.entity_id
_entity_poly.type
_entity_poly.pdbx_seq_one_letter_code
_entity_poly.pdbx_strand_id
1 'polypeptide(L)'
;CDNTKPMSVGKELLEEESSDQVAASAVKGTRVKLLDITGPSQLRDEGHISRYSLTAKPGVQDCLHWCLPGVPDTWNEMLFAQI
;
A
#
# COMPACT_ATOMS: atom_id res chain seq x y z
N CYS A 1 8.30 8.62 -3.41
CA CYS A 1 7.87 8.60 -2.01
C CYS A 1 8.11 9.93 -1.30
N ASP A 2 8.38 11.05 -1.99
CA ASP A 2 8.50 12.40 -1.40
C ASP A 2 7.53 13.39 -2.07
N ASN A 3 6.58 12.84 -2.84
CA ASN A 3 5.48 13.63 -3.36
C ASN A 3 4.57 13.99 -2.20
N THR A 4 4.07 15.22 -2.19
CA THR A 4 3.07 15.69 -1.23
C THR A 4 1.71 15.87 -1.88
N LYS A 5 1.63 15.63 -3.19
CA LYS A 5 0.41 15.67 -3.97
C LYS A 5 0.03 14.24 -4.34
N PRO A 6 -1.21 13.82 -4.07
CA PRO A 6 -1.70 12.53 -4.52
C PRO A 6 -1.53 12.37 -6.02
N MET A 7 -1.21 11.15 -6.46
CA MET A 7 -1.13 10.85 -7.88
C MET A 7 -2.50 11.07 -8.54
N SER A 8 -2.51 11.75 -9.69
CA SER A 8 -3.73 12.00 -10.47
C SER A 8 -4.09 10.84 -11.42
N VAL A 9 -3.26 9.81 -11.47
CA VAL A 9 -3.42 8.62 -12.33
C VAL A 9 -4.09 7.51 -11.51
N GLY A 10 -5.11 6.86 -12.09
CA GLY A 10 -5.76 5.67 -11.52
C GLY A 10 -6.82 6.02 -10.48
N LYS A 11 -8.10 6.07 -10.89
CA LYS A 11 -9.24 6.18 -9.96
C LYS A 11 -9.91 4.83 -9.67
N GLU A 12 -9.51 3.81 -10.40
CA GLU A 12 -10.16 2.50 -10.42
C GLU A 12 -9.09 1.44 -10.67
N LEU A 13 -9.16 0.36 -9.91
CA LEU A 13 -8.35 -0.83 -10.09
C LEU A 13 -9.26 -1.88 -10.72
N LEU A 14 -9.00 -2.21 -11.97
CA LEU A 14 -9.83 -3.11 -12.78
C LEU A 14 -9.24 -4.54 -12.86
N GLU A 15 -8.14 -4.77 -12.15
CA GLU A 15 -7.47 -6.07 -12.14
C GLU A 15 -8.13 -6.99 -11.11
N GLU A 16 -8.73 -8.06 -11.60
CA GLU A 16 -9.37 -9.11 -10.78
C GLU A 16 -8.34 -10.09 -10.19
N GLU A 17 -7.11 -10.11 -10.73
CA GLU A 17 -6.02 -10.97 -10.28
C GLU A 17 -4.87 -10.16 -9.67
N SER A 18 -4.24 -10.72 -8.64
CA SER A 18 -3.06 -10.12 -8.00
C SER A 18 -1.86 -10.12 -8.94
N SER A 19 -1.22 -8.96 -9.06
CA SER A 19 0.04 -8.80 -9.79
C SER A 19 1.20 -9.56 -9.14
N ASP A 20 1.14 -9.83 -7.82
CA ASP A 20 2.05 -10.74 -7.15
C ASP A 20 1.55 -12.19 -7.28
N GLN A 21 2.06 -12.88 -8.30
CA GLN A 21 1.72 -14.27 -8.58
C GLN A 21 2.25 -15.23 -7.50
N VAL A 22 3.33 -14.88 -6.80
CA VAL A 22 3.92 -15.74 -5.76
C VAL A 22 3.01 -15.73 -4.54
N ALA A 23 2.57 -14.55 -4.11
CA ALA A 23 1.60 -14.40 -3.02
C ALA A 23 0.27 -15.08 -3.36
N ALA A 24 -0.26 -14.85 -4.57
CA ALA A 24 -1.50 -15.49 -5.04
C ALA A 24 -1.40 -17.02 -5.08
N SER A 25 -0.27 -17.55 -5.55
CA SER A 25 -0.04 -18.99 -5.59
C SER A 25 0.11 -19.61 -4.20
N ALA A 26 0.73 -18.89 -3.25
CA ALA A 26 0.94 -19.38 -1.89
C ALA A 26 -0.37 -19.61 -1.11
N VAL A 27 -1.41 -18.81 -1.38
CA VAL A 27 -2.71 -18.97 -0.71
C VAL A 27 -3.66 -19.94 -1.43
N LYS A 28 -3.35 -20.31 -2.68
CA LYS A 28 -4.21 -21.14 -3.53
C LYS A 28 -4.43 -22.52 -2.90
N GLY A 29 -5.70 -22.89 -2.70
CA GLY A 29 -6.09 -24.17 -2.08
C GLY A 29 -6.08 -24.17 -0.54
N THR A 30 -5.78 -23.02 0.09
CA THR A 30 -5.88 -22.85 1.54
C THR A 30 -7.19 -22.17 1.94
N ARG A 31 -7.43 -21.99 3.25
CA ARG A 31 -8.53 -21.16 3.78
C ARG A 31 -8.14 -19.68 3.98
N VAL A 32 -6.94 -19.30 3.55
CA VAL A 32 -6.43 -17.93 3.67
C VAL A 32 -6.91 -17.13 2.45
N LYS A 33 -7.55 -15.98 2.68
CA LYS A 33 -7.86 -15.01 1.63
C LYS A 33 -6.70 -14.03 1.49
N LEU A 34 -6.26 -13.77 0.26
CA LEU A 34 -5.26 -12.74 0.00
C LEU A 34 -5.95 -11.37 0.05
N LEU A 35 -5.51 -10.52 0.99
CA LEU A 35 -5.86 -9.10 0.98
C LEU A 35 -4.90 -8.38 0.03
N ASP A 36 -5.27 -8.26 -1.24
CA ASP A 36 -4.42 -7.59 -2.21
C ASP A 36 -4.50 -6.07 -2.07
N ILE A 37 -3.49 -5.53 -1.39
CA ILE A 37 -3.31 -4.09 -1.15
C ILE A 37 -2.36 -3.45 -2.16
N THR A 38 -1.84 -4.21 -3.13
CA THR A 38 -0.75 -3.77 -4.02
C THR A 38 -1.19 -2.60 -4.88
N GLY A 39 -2.28 -2.79 -5.63
CA GLY A 39 -2.87 -1.77 -6.50
C GLY A 39 -3.15 -0.45 -5.78
N PRO A 40 -3.97 -0.43 -4.69
CA PRO A 40 -4.29 0.83 -4.04
C PRO A 40 -3.07 1.46 -3.38
N SER A 41 -2.10 0.69 -2.88
CA SER A 41 -0.90 1.25 -2.24
C SER A 41 0.05 1.90 -3.24
N GLN A 42 0.18 1.35 -4.45
CA GLN A 42 1.04 1.92 -5.51
C GLN A 42 0.59 3.31 -5.96
N LEU A 43 -0.69 3.65 -5.80
CA LEU A 43 -1.24 4.96 -6.16
C LEU A 43 -0.97 6.04 -5.10
N ARG A 44 -0.43 5.67 -3.93
CA ARG A 44 -0.33 6.54 -2.76
C ARG A 44 1.10 6.93 -2.42
N ASP A 45 1.88 7.35 -3.43
CA ASP A 45 3.27 7.77 -3.21
C ASP A 45 3.42 8.87 -2.12
N GLU A 46 2.38 9.68 -1.95
CA GLU A 46 2.33 10.75 -0.94
C GLU A 46 2.05 10.26 0.50
N GLY A 47 1.68 9.00 0.66
CA GLY A 47 1.42 8.40 1.98
C GLY A 47 2.68 7.98 2.74
N HIS A 48 3.87 8.03 2.12
CA HIS A 48 5.12 7.59 2.74
C HIS A 48 5.68 8.58 3.77
N ILE A 49 6.45 8.05 4.73
CA ILE A 49 7.18 8.87 5.72
C ILE A 49 8.22 9.75 5.03
N SER A 50 8.89 9.24 3.99
CA SER A 50 9.92 9.96 3.26
C SER A 50 11.03 10.48 4.19
N ARG A 51 11.30 11.78 4.15
CA ARG A 51 12.21 12.51 5.06
C ARG A 51 11.57 13.00 6.35
N TYR A 52 10.28 12.78 6.57
CA TYR A 52 9.52 13.33 7.70
C TYR A 52 9.56 12.40 8.93
N SER A 53 10.77 11.96 9.31
CA SER A 53 11.01 11.10 10.49
C SER A 53 11.91 11.82 11.50
N LEU A 54 11.71 11.51 12.80
CA LEU A 54 12.60 11.96 13.89
C LEU A 54 14.04 11.47 13.71
N THR A 55 14.24 10.35 13.01
CA THR A 55 15.56 9.74 12.77
C THR A 55 16.08 10.00 11.35
N ALA A 56 15.42 10.89 10.59
CA ALA A 56 15.80 11.19 9.21
C ALA A 56 17.21 11.78 9.16
N LYS A 57 18.04 11.24 8.25
CA LYS A 57 19.35 11.81 7.91
C LYS A 57 19.23 12.63 6.63
N PRO A 58 20.03 13.70 6.47
CA PRO A 58 20.07 14.46 5.22
C PRO A 58 20.33 13.52 4.03
N GLY A 59 19.49 13.62 2.99
CA GLY A 59 19.59 12.79 1.79
C GLY A 59 19.02 11.37 1.91
N VAL A 60 18.45 10.98 3.06
CA VAL A 60 17.78 9.68 3.23
C VAL A 60 16.26 9.85 3.21
N GLN A 61 15.58 9.02 2.43
CA GLN A 61 14.12 8.96 2.34
C GLN A 61 13.65 7.55 2.69
N ASP A 62 12.65 7.46 3.56
CA ASP A 62 11.94 6.22 3.84
C ASP A 62 10.78 6.03 2.86
N CYS A 63 10.98 5.20 1.85
CA CYS A 63 9.97 4.81 0.87
C CYS A 63 9.28 3.47 1.20
N LEU A 64 9.48 2.93 2.40
CA LEU A 64 8.92 1.63 2.78
C LEU A 64 7.80 1.78 3.80
N HIS A 65 7.95 2.73 4.73
CA HIS A 65 6.98 2.98 5.77
C HIS A 65 6.00 4.09 5.37
N TRP A 66 4.85 4.08 6.04
CA TRP A 66 3.72 4.97 5.79
C TRP A 66 3.49 5.91 6.97
N CYS A 67 3.05 7.12 6.67
CA CYS A 67 2.53 8.04 7.68
C CYS A 67 1.22 7.49 8.29
N LEU A 68 0.95 7.89 9.53
CA LEU A 68 -0.34 7.66 10.21
C LEU A 68 -0.94 8.99 10.67
N PRO A 69 -2.25 9.24 10.48
CA PRO A 69 -3.19 8.40 9.72
C PRO A 69 -2.84 8.34 8.22
N GLY A 70 -3.19 7.25 7.53
CA GLY A 70 -2.77 7.06 6.14
C GLY A 70 -3.14 5.73 5.50
N VAL A 71 -2.30 5.28 4.56
CA VAL A 71 -2.53 4.08 3.72
C VAL A 71 -2.82 2.81 4.54
N PRO A 72 -2.15 2.53 5.66
CA PRO A 72 -2.47 1.38 6.50
C PRO A 72 -3.89 1.40 7.08
N ASP A 73 -4.50 2.57 7.27
CA ASP A 73 -5.89 2.67 7.75
C ASP A 73 -6.87 2.13 6.69
N THR A 74 -6.64 2.45 5.41
CA THR A 74 -7.42 1.89 4.29
C THR A 74 -7.26 0.37 4.21
N TRP A 75 -6.08 -0.18 4.45
CA TRP A 75 -5.89 -1.64 4.50
C TRP A 75 -6.72 -2.27 5.62
N ASN A 76 -6.78 -1.63 6.79
CA ASN A 76 -7.60 -2.08 7.91
C ASN A 76 -9.10 -2.02 7.58
N GLU A 77 -9.55 -0.99 6.89
CA GLU A 77 -10.94 -0.89 6.41
C GLU A 77 -11.29 -2.01 5.41
N MET A 78 -10.40 -2.28 4.46
CA MET A 78 -10.57 -3.37 3.49
C MET A 78 -10.58 -4.75 4.18
N LEU A 79 -9.73 -4.94 5.19
CA LEU A 79 -9.72 -6.15 6.00
C LEU A 79 -11.02 -6.30 6.77
N PHE A 80 -11.46 -5.23 7.45
CA PHE A 80 -12.68 -5.23 8.25
C PHE A 80 -13.93 -5.57 7.41
N ALA A 81 -13.99 -5.09 6.17
CA ALA A 81 -15.08 -5.41 5.24
C ALA A 81 -15.15 -6.89 4.82
N GLN A 82 -14.12 -7.70 5.13
CA GLN A 82 -14.06 -9.14 4.79
C GLN A 82 -14.23 -10.06 6.00
N ILE A 83 -14.37 -9.50 7.20
CA ILE A 83 -14.65 -10.22 8.46
C ILE A 83 -16.16 -10.42 8.59
#